data_AF-A0A2D8G977-F1
#
_entry.id   AF-A0A2D8G977-F1
#
_cell.length_a   1.000
_cell.length_b   1.000
_cell.length_c   1.000
_cell.angle_alpha   90.00
_cell.angle_beta   90.00
_cell.angle_gamma   90.00
#
_symmetry.space_group_name_H-M   'P 1'
#
loop_
_entity.id
_entity.type
_entity.pdbx_description
1 polymer ?
#
loop_
_entity_poly.entity_id
_entity_poly.type
_entity_poly.pdbx_seq_one_letter_code
_entity_poly.pdbx_strand_id
1 'polypeptide(L)' 'MRHNKAQRKLNRTASHRKAMFSNMANALIKHEQIMTTLPKAKELRPIVEKLV' A
#
# COMPACT_ATOMS: atom_id res chain seq x y z
N MET A 1 4.04 -14.56 19.29
CA MET A 1 4.67 -13.29 18.85
C MET A 1 4.95 -13.34 17.35
N ARG A 2 4.83 -12.22 16.61
CA ARG A 2 5.05 -12.18 15.15
C ARG A 2 6.48 -11.70 14.85
N HIS A 3 7.46 -12.59 14.98
CA HIS A 3 8.89 -12.25 14.78
C HIS A 3 9.26 -12.04 13.32
N ASN A 4 10.01 -10.97 13.02
CA ASN A 4 10.59 -10.64 11.71
C ASN A 4 9.63 -10.68 10.51
N LYS A 5 8.33 -10.52 10.72
CA LYS A 5 7.37 -10.42 9.61
C LYS A 5 7.22 -8.98 9.17
N ALA A 6 7.73 -8.70 7.98
CA ALA A 6 7.40 -7.48 7.26
C ALA A 6 5.90 -7.46 6.87
N GLN A 7 5.43 -6.26 6.51
CA GLN A 7 4.09 -5.96 6.01
C GLN A 7 2.94 -6.03 7.03
N ARG A 8 2.07 -5.03 6.96
CA ARG A 8 0.85 -4.92 7.77
C ARG A 8 -0.33 -5.62 7.10
N LYS A 9 -1.15 -6.33 7.89
CA LYS A 9 -2.38 -6.98 7.39
C LYS A 9 -3.50 -5.97 7.04
N LEU A 10 -3.47 -4.77 7.63
CA LEU A 10 -4.44 -3.67 7.41
C LEU A 10 -5.91 -4.11 7.53
N ASN A 11 -6.18 -5.11 8.39
CA ASN A 11 -7.49 -5.74 8.59
C ASN A 11 -8.19 -6.14 7.28
N ARG A 12 -7.40 -6.62 6.29
CA ARG A 12 -7.90 -7.04 4.98
C ARG A 12 -7.31 -8.39 4.59
N THR A 13 -8.02 -9.13 3.73
CA THR A 13 -7.50 -10.33 3.07
C THR A 13 -6.37 -9.98 2.09
N ALA A 14 -5.60 -10.98 1.66
CA ALA A 14 -4.51 -10.76 0.72
C ALA A 14 -5.01 -10.21 -0.64
N SER A 15 -6.12 -10.76 -1.15
CA SER A 15 -6.73 -10.32 -2.42
C SER A 15 -7.18 -8.86 -2.35
N HIS A 16 -7.88 -8.47 -1.29
CA HIS A 16 -8.31 -7.09 -1.10
C HIS A 16 -7.11 -6.15 -0.96
N ARG A 17 -6.05 -6.51 -0.21
CA ARG A 17 -4.85 -5.67 -0.13
C ARG A 17 -4.21 -5.44 -1.51
N LYS A 18 -4.11 -6.49 -2.34
CA LYS A 18 -3.56 -6.38 -3.70
C LYS A 18 -4.36 -5.37 -4.54
N ALA A 19 -5.68 -5.49 -4.56
CA ALA A 19 -6.56 -4.57 -5.28
C ALA A 19 -6.47 -3.14 -4.75
N MET A 20 -6.51 -2.98 -3.42
CA MET A 20 -6.42 -1.67 -2.76
C MET A 20 -5.11 -0.94 -3.11
N PHE A 21 -3.96 -1.63 -3.02
CA PHE A 21 -2.68 -1.00 -3.35
C PHE A 21 -2.54 -0.69 -4.83
N SER A 22 -3.10 -1.52 -5.72
CA SER A 22 -3.13 -1.23 -7.16
C SER A 22 -3.91 0.06 -7.44
N ASN A 23 -5.09 0.21 -6.83
CA ASN A 23 -5.90 1.42 -6.98
C ASN A 23 -5.22 2.66 -6.38
N MET A 24 -4.58 2.52 -5.22
CA MET A 24 -3.85 3.62 -4.58
C MET A 24 -2.62 4.04 -5.38
N ALA A 25 -1.87 3.10 -5.96
CA ALA A 25 -0.74 3.40 -6.83
C ALA A 25 -1.20 4.16 -8.09
N ASN A 26 -2.25 3.67 -8.75
CA ASN A 26 -2.84 4.35 -9.91
C ASN A 26 -3.31 5.77 -9.58
N ALA A 27 -3.99 5.95 -8.45
CA ALA A 27 -4.44 7.26 -8.00
C ALA A 27 -3.26 8.21 -7.70
N LEU A 28 -2.20 7.71 -7.05
CA LEU A 28 -1.01 8.50 -6.76
C LEU A 28 -0.27 8.90 -8.03
N ILE A 29 -0.11 8.01 -9.00
CA ILE A 29 0.52 8.32 -10.29
C ILE A 29 -0.31 9.35 -11.07
N LYS A 30 -1.64 9.21 -11.05
CA LYS A 30 -2.54 10.10 -11.80
C LYS A 30 -2.65 11.51 -11.19
N HIS A 31 -2.66 11.60 -9.86
CA HIS A 31 -2.96 12.83 -9.15
C HIS A 31 -1.76 13.44 -8.43
N GLU A 32 -0.59 12.80 -8.50
CA GLU A 32 0.70 13.17 -7.87
C GLU A 32 0.68 13.21 -6.34
N GLN A 33 -0.50 13.32 -5.72
CA GLN A 33 -0.71 13.34 -4.28
C GLN A 33 -2.06 12.70 -3.94
N ILE A 34 -2.10 11.92 -2.87
CA ILE A 34 -3.33 11.36 -2.31
C ILE A 34 -3.34 11.50 -0.78
N MET A 35 -4.53 11.66 -0.21
CA MET A 35 -4.72 11.56 1.24
C MET A 35 -5.01 10.11 1.63
N THR A 36 -4.26 9.58 2.60
CA THR A 36 -4.46 8.22 3.12
C THR A 36 -3.99 8.10 4.56
N THR A 37 -4.15 6.94 5.18
CA THR A 37 -3.67 6.71 6.53
C THR A 37 -2.18 6.40 6.55
N LEU A 38 -1.48 6.82 7.61
CA LEU A 38 -0.05 6.57 7.81
C LEU A 38 0.39 5.11 7.54
N PRO A 39 -0.28 4.07 8.08
CA PRO A 39 0.13 2.70 7.80
C PRO A 39 -0.08 2.30 6.33
N LYS A 40 -1.09 2.84 5.63
CA LYS A 40 -1.26 2.56 4.19
C LYS A 40 -0.18 3.24 3.36
N ALA A 41 0.16 4.50 3.68
CA ALA A 41 1.22 5.23 2.99
C ALA A 41 2.58 4.53 3.10
N LYS A 42 2.96 4.09 4.32
CA LYS A 42 4.23 3.38 4.53
C LYS A 42 4.32 2.05 3.78
N GLU A 43 3.19 1.36 3.59
CA GLU A 43 3.14 0.08 2.85
C GLU A 43 3.03 0.29 1.32
N LEU A 44 2.45 1.42 0.88
CA LEU A 44 2.35 1.77 -0.54
C LEU A 44 3.71 2.16 -1.14
N ARG A 45 4.56 2.85 -0.38
CA ARG A 45 5.88 3.33 -0.81
C ARG A 45 6.71 2.30 -1.59
N PRO A 46 7.04 1.11 -1.05
CA PRO A 46 7.85 0.12 -1.78
C PRO A 46 7.15 -0.51 -2.99
N ILE A 47 5.84 -0.31 -3.16
CA ILE A 47 5.09 -0.74 -4.35
C ILE A 47 5.27 0.31 -5.45
N VAL A 48 5.10 1.59 -5.11
CA VAL A 48 5.21 2.70 -6.07
C VAL A 48 6.65 2.92 -6.52
N GLU A 49 7.63 2.83 -5.61
CA GLU A 49 9.07 2.90 -5.93
C GLU A 49 9.56 1.79 -6.87
N LYS A 50 8.78 0.74 -7.09
CA LYS A 50 9.11 -0.34 -8.05
C LYS A 50 8.45 -0.15 -9.41
N LEU A 51 7.46 0.72 -9.50
CA LEU A 51 6.71 0.99 -10.74
C LEU A 51 7.32 2.15 -11.54
N VAL A 52 8.10 3.00 -10.87
CA VAL A 52 8.84 4.15 -11.43
C VAL A 52 10.33 3.86 -11.29
#